data_AF-A0A4V6KNJ9-F1
#
_entry.id   AF-A0A4V6KNJ9-F1
#
_cell.length_a   1.000
_cell.length_b   1.000
_cell.length_c   1.000
_cell.angle_alpha   90.00
_cell.angle_beta   90.00
_cell.angle_gamma   90.00
#
_symmetry.space_group_name_H-M   'P 1'
#
loop_
_entity.id
_entity.type
_entity.pdbx_description
1 polymer ?
#
loop_
_entity_poly.entity_id
_entity_poly.type
_entity_poly.pdbx_seq_one_letter_code
_entity_poly.pdbx_strand_id
1 'polypeptide(L)'
;MVWFAALVMMATFLGKLGLIAWLSQTVGSGIDHMGMSWVGGTILLTLVYLYSHYFFASTTAHVTAMFAAFFAAGIALGAPPALLGLILAFSSSLMMSLTHYATGTAPIIFGSGYATLGEWWKTGFIMSVVNLLIWALIGGVWWKWLGYW
;
A
#
# COMPACT_ATOMS: atom_id res chain seq x y z
N MET A 1 22.44 -9.77 -0.34
CA MET A 1 22.13 -9.85 1.11
C MET A 1 22.50 -8.58 1.87
N VAL A 2 23.69 -8.00 1.72
CA VAL A 2 24.08 -6.77 2.44
C VAL A 2 23.22 -5.54 2.04
N TRP A 3 22.92 -5.38 0.75
CA TRP A 3 22.11 -4.25 0.26
C TRP A 3 20.64 -4.29 0.73
N PHE A 4 20.06 -5.49 0.90
CA PHE A 4 18.69 -5.67 1.40
C PHE A 4 18.55 -5.25 2.87
N ALA A 5 19.52 -5.63 3.71
CA ALA A 5 19.54 -5.26 5.12
C ALA A 5 19.60 -3.73 5.33
N ALA A 6 20.37 -3.02 4.50
CA ALA A 6 20.43 -1.56 4.54
C ALA A 6 19.08 -0.91 4.20
N LEU A 7 18.38 -1.40 3.17
CA LEU A 7 17.05 -0.89 2.79
C LEU A 7 15.99 -1.15 3.87
N VAL A 8 16.00 -2.34 4.50
CA VAL A 8 15.09 -2.68 5.60
C VAL A 8 15.34 -1.79 6.83
N MET A 9 16.60 -1.49 7.14
CA MET A 9 16.97 -0.60 8.25
C MET A 9 16.46 0.83 8.01
N MET A 10 16.66 1.40 6.82
CA MET A 10 16.17 2.74 6.49
C MET A 10 14.64 2.82 6.58
N ALA A 11 13.93 1.84 6.04
CA ALA A 11 12.47 1.73 6.15
C ALA A 11 11.98 1.69 7.61
N THR A 12 12.72 0.99 8.49
CA THR A 12 12.40 0.92 9.92
C THR A 12 12.56 2.27 10.61
N PHE A 13 13.59 3.05 10.25
CA PHE A 13 13.80 4.39 10.80
C PHE A 13 12.77 5.40 10.31
N LEU A 14 12.26 5.27 9.07
CA LEU A 14 11.15 6.12 8.58
C LEU A 14 9.91 6.01 9.50
N GLY A 15 9.61 4.80 9.99
CA GLY A 15 8.54 4.58 10.97
C GLY A 15 8.86 5.21 12.33
N LYS A 16 10.08 5.03 12.85
CA LYS A 16 10.49 5.52 14.18
C LYS A 16 10.64 7.04 14.27
N LEU A 17 11.02 7.71 13.17
CA LEU A 17 11.27 9.16 13.14
C LEU A 17 10.00 9.99 12.96
N GLY A 18 8.83 9.36 12.94
CA GLY A 18 7.54 10.07 12.85
C GLY A 18 7.16 10.55 11.45
N LEU A 19 7.99 10.30 10.43
CA LEU A 19 7.70 10.68 9.04
C LEU A 19 6.40 10.05 8.55
N ILE A 20 6.13 8.81 8.94
CA ILE A 20 4.90 8.11 8.55
C ILE A 20 3.66 8.69 9.21
N ALA A 21 3.75 9.06 10.49
CA ALA A 21 2.66 9.74 11.19
C ALA A 21 2.38 11.11 10.55
N TRP A 22 3.43 11.90 10.31
CA TRP A 22 3.34 13.19 9.61
C TRP A 22 2.76 13.04 8.21
N LEU A 23 3.19 12.05 7.43
CA LEU A 23 2.68 11.79 6.08
C LEU A 23 1.19 11.43 6.12
N SER A 24 0.77 10.55 7.02
CA SER A 24 -0.64 10.15 7.14
C SER A 24 -1.54 11.33 7.54
N GLN A 25 -1.06 12.22 8.43
CA GLN A 25 -1.78 13.43 8.81
C GLN A 25 -1.83 14.44 7.67
N THR A 26 -0.74 14.63 6.95
CA THR A 26 -0.66 15.58 5.81
C THR A 26 -1.52 15.10 4.64
N VAL A 27 -1.53 13.80 4.35
CA VAL A 27 -2.39 13.21 3.32
C VAL A 27 -3.85 13.27 3.77
N GLY A 28 -4.15 12.95 5.03
CA GLY A 28 -5.49 13.03 5.59
C GLY A 28 -6.05 14.46 5.57
N SER A 29 -5.30 15.45 6.04
CA SER A 29 -5.72 16.86 6.01
C SER A 29 -5.82 17.39 4.59
N GLY A 30 -4.88 17.02 3.71
CA GLY A 30 -4.94 17.38 2.30
C GLY A 30 -6.21 16.88 1.61
N ILE A 31 -6.64 15.65 1.92
CA ILE A 31 -7.90 15.06 1.43
C ILE A 31 -9.12 15.80 2.00
N ASP A 32 -9.12 16.09 3.31
CA ASP A 32 -10.22 16.77 3.98
C ASP A 32 -10.46 18.17 3.38
N HIS A 33 -9.38 18.91 3.10
CA HIS A 33 -9.45 20.22 2.43
C HIS A 33 -9.97 20.18 0.99
N MET A 34 -9.97 19.01 0.33
CA MET A 34 -10.55 18.84 -1.00
C MET A 34 -12.07 18.65 -0.97
N GLY A 35 -12.69 18.55 0.22
CA GLY A 35 -14.13 18.31 0.37
C GLY A 35 -14.58 16.95 -0.17
N MET A 36 -13.65 15.99 -0.27
CA MET A 36 -13.93 14.66 -0.81
C MET A 36 -14.78 13.84 0.15
N SER A 37 -15.67 13.02 -0.40
CA SER A 37 -16.38 12.02 0.40
C SER A 37 -15.37 11.04 1.02
N TRP A 38 -15.73 10.43 2.15
CA TRP A 38 -14.92 9.40 2.81
C TRP A 38 -14.49 8.28 1.85
N VAL A 39 -15.31 7.96 0.85
CA VAL A 39 -15.01 6.99 -0.22
C VAL A 39 -13.81 7.45 -1.04
N GLY A 40 -13.87 8.68 -1.57
CA GLY A 40 -12.77 9.25 -2.36
C GLY A 40 -11.50 9.37 -1.53
N GLY A 41 -11.62 9.82 -0.28
CA GLY A 41 -10.48 9.95 0.63
C GLY A 41 -9.82 8.62 0.92
N THR A 42 -10.61 7.58 1.16
CA THR A 42 -10.12 6.21 1.38
C THR A 42 -9.42 5.65 0.14
N ILE A 43 -9.95 5.92 -1.06
CA ILE A 43 -9.29 5.52 -2.32
C ILE A 43 -7.91 6.18 -2.44
N LEU A 44 -7.82 7.50 -2.26
CA LEU A 44 -6.54 8.20 -2.39
C LEU A 44 -5.55 7.73 -1.33
N LEU A 45 -5.99 7.59 -0.08
CA LEU A 45 -5.17 7.09 1.02
C LEU A 45 -4.65 5.67 0.75
N THR A 46 -5.49 4.81 0.16
CA THR A 46 -5.09 3.44 -0.24
C THR A 46 -4.08 3.44 -1.37
N LEU A 47 -4.22 4.33 -2.36
CA LEU A 47 -3.25 4.47 -3.44
C LEU A 47 -1.89 4.95 -2.90
N VAL A 48 -1.89 5.94 -2.01
CA VAL A 48 -0.67 6.42 -1.34
C VAL A 48 -0.04 5.28 -0.54
N TYR A 49 -0.84 4.52 0.22
CA TYR A 49 -0.36 3.35 0.96
C TYR A 49 0.28 2.32 0.03
N LEU A 50 -0.41 1.88 -1.02
CA LEU A 50 0.09 0.86 -1.94
C LEU A 50 1.37 1.29 -2.65
N TYR A 51 1.41 2.51 -3.19
CA TYR A 51 2.56 2.98 -3.96
C TYR A 51 3.73 3.44 -3.08
N SER A 52 3.52 3.71 -1.79
CA SER A 52 4.62 3.92 -0.85
C SER A 52 5.53 2.69 -0.76
N HIS A 53 5.03 1.50 -1.11
CA HIS A 53 5.83 0.27 -1.13
C HIS A 53 7.01 0.31 -2.11
N TYR A 54 7.02 1.20 -3.11
CA TYR A 54 8.23 1.44 -3.92
C TYR A 54 9.45 1.81 -3.08
N PHE A 55 9.25 2.41 -1.90
CA PHE A 55 10.30 2.80 -0.96
C PHE A 55 10.65 1.70 0.05
N PHE A 56 9.96 0.56 0.03
CA PHE A 56 10.15 -0.53 0.99
C PHE A 56 10.60 -1.81 0.29
N ALA A 57 11.62 -2.46 0.87
CA ALA A 57 12.11 -3.76 0.42
C ALA A 57 11.36 -4.95 1.06
N SER A 58 10.38 -4.70 1.91
CA SER A 58 9.67 -5.75 2.65
C SER A 58 8.24 -5.34 2.94
N THR A 59 7.29 -6.21 2.59
CA THR A 59 5.87 -6.01 2.94
C THR A 59 5.67 -5.93 4.44
N THR A 60 6.35 -6.79 5.20
CA THR A 60 6.29 -6.74 6.67
C THR A 60 6.77 -5.40 7.21
N ALA A 61 7.91 -4.89 6.71
CA ALA A 61 8.42 -3.59 7.13
C ALA A 61 7.43 -2.47 6.79
N HIS A 62 6.87 -2.48 5.57
CA HIS A 62 5.88 -1.51 5.13
C HIS A 62 4.61 -1.52 6.01
N VAL A 63 4.03 -2.70 6.26
CA VAL A 63 2.84 -2.86 7.11
C VAL A 63 3.12 -2.38 8.53
N THR A 64 4.23 -2.81 9.14
CA THR A 64 4.59 -2.41 10.51
C THR A 64 4.80 -0.90 10.65
N ALA A 65 5.31 -0.23 9.62
CA ALA A 65 5.53 1.20 9.64
C ALA A 65 4.25 2.00 9.36
N MET A 66 3.46 1.59 8.37
CA MET A 66 2.43 2.46 7.75
C MET A 66 1.00 2.08 8.07
N PHE A 67 0.70 0.82 8.38
CA PHE A 67 -0.69 0.36 8.51
C PHE A 67 -1.47 1.13 9.58
N ALA A 68 -0.94 1.24 10.80
CA ALA A 68 -1.64 1.90 11.90
C ALA A 68 -1.88 3.39 11.64
N ALA A 69 -0.89 4.09 11.08
CA ALA A 69 -0.98 5.52 10.78
C ALA A 69 -2.02 5.80 9.68
N PHE A 70 -2.00 5.00 8.61
CA PHE A 70 -2.95 5.13 7.50
C PHE A 70 -4.36 4.72 7.92
N PHE A 71 -4.48 3.69 8.75
CA PHE A 71 -5.75 3.30 9.34
C PHE A 71 -6.34 4.45 10.17
N ALA A 72 -5.56 5.03 11.09
CA ALA A 72 -6.01 6.17 11.90
C ALA A 72 -6.42 7.38 11.04
N ALA A 73 -5.66 7.70 9.99
CA ALA A 73 -6.00 8.78 9.06
C ALA A 73 -7.30 8.50 8.29
N GLY A 74 -7.54 7.26 7.83
CA GLY A 74 -8.80 6.90 7.17
C GLY A 74 -10.01 6.94 8.10
N ILE A 75 -9.85 6.58 9.38
CA ILE A 75 -10.91 6.77 10.39
C ILE A 75 -11.24 8.25 10.57
N ALA A 76 -10.23 9.13 10.60
CA ALA A 76 -10.44 10.57 10.70
C ALA A 76 -11.19 11.15 9.49
N LEU A 77 -11.05 10.54 8.31
CA LEU A 77 -11.82 10.86 7.10
C LEU A 77 -13.25 10.29 7.10
N GLY A 78 -13.66 9.58 8.16
CA GLY A 78 -15.01 9.02 8.30
C GLY A 78 -15.20 7.64 7.65
N ALA A 79 -14.13 6.94 7.27
CA ALA A 79 -14.24 5.61 6.70
C ALA A 79 -14.69 4.56 7.75
N PRO A 80 -15.59 3.62 7.41
CA PRO A 80 -15.97 2.54 8.31
C PRO A 80 -14.75 1.67 8.72
N PRO A 81 -14.47 1.48 10.02
CA PRO A 81 -13.23 0.83 10.47
C PRO A 81 -13.01 -0.58 9.92
N ALA A 82 -14.04 -1.42 9.90
CA ALA A 82 -13.92 -2.78 9.39
C ALA A 82 -13.56 -2.79 7.89
N LEU A 83 -14.23 -1.95 7.10
CA LEU A 83 -14.00 -1.82 5.67
C LEU A 83 -12.58 -1.29 5.39
N LEU A 84 -12.15 -0.24 6.08
CA LEU A 84 -10.81 0.33 5.95
C LEU A 84 -9.71 -0.68 6.31
N GLY A 85 -9.93 -1.46 7.38
CA GLY A 85 -8.99 -2.50 7.80
C GLY A 85 -8.79 -3.55 6.72
N LEU A 86 -9.89 -3.99 6.10
CA LEU A 86 -9.83 -4.91 4.96
C LEU A 86 -9.13 -4.26 3.76
N ILE A 87 -9.48 -3.03 3.39
CA ILE A 87 -8.85 -2.30 2.27
C ILE A 87 -7.32 -2.28 2.42
N LEU A 88 -6.82 -1.86 3.58
CA LEU A 88 -5.37 -1.78 3.82
C LEU A 88 -4.72 -3.17 3.89
N ALA A 89 -5.39 -4.16 4.49
CA ALA A 89 -4.87 -5.52 4.59
C ALA A 89 -4.72 -6.16 3.19
N PHE A 90 -5.73 -6.06 2.34
CA PHE A 90 -5.65 -6.60 0.98
C PHE A 90 -4.65 -5.83 0.12
N SER A 91 -4.59 -4.50 0.26
CA SER A 91 -3.58 -3.68 -0.44
C SER A 91 -2.15 -4.11 -0.09
N SER A 92 -1.92 -4.58 1.14
CA SER A 92 -0.64 -5.14 1.61
C SER A 92 -0.21 -6.40 0.85
N SER A 93 -1.17 -7.15 0.29
CA SER A 93 -0.89 -8.26 -0.61
C SER A 93 -0.69 -7.79 -2.05
N LEU A 94 -1.47 -6.82 -2.52
CA LEU A 94 -1.41 -6.35 -3.92
C LEU A 94 -0.08 -5.65 -4.25
N MET A 95 0.48 -4.90 -3.29
CA MET A 95 1.77 -4.21 -3.45
C MET A 95 2.96 -5.15 -3.72
N MET A 96 2.82 -6.45 -3.46
CA MET A 96 3.87 -7.46 -3.71
C MET A 96 4.25 -7.57 -5.19
N SER A 97 3.40 -7.06 -6.10
CA SER A 97 3.62 -7.09 -7.55
C SER A 97 4.50 -5.94 -8.09
N LEU A 98 4.73 -4.88 -7.29
CA LEU A 98 5.27 -3.62 -7.81
C LEU A 98 6.75 -3.67 -8.22
N THR A 99 7.59 -4.23 -7.37
CA THR A 99 9.05 -4.19 -7.54
C THR A 99 9.68 -5.58 -7.43
N HIS A 100 10.82 -5.75 -8.08
CA HIS A 100 11.66 -6.94 -8.00
C HIS A 100 12.24 -7.20 -6.59
N TYR A 101 12.05 -6.28 -5.65
CA TYR A 101 12.41 -6.42 -4.24
C TYR A 101 11.21 -6.33 -3.29
N ALA A 102 9.98 -6.33 -3.81
CA ALA A 102 8.78 -6.14 -2.99
C ALA A 102 8.60 -7.24 -1.93
N THR A 103 9.16 -8.42 -2.17
CA THR A 103 9.06 -9.61 -1.33
C THR A 103 10.41 -10.32 -1.26
N GLY A 104 10.56 -11.30 -0.35
CA GLY A 104 11.77 -12.12 -0.28
C GLY A 104 11.99 -13.02 -1.51
N THR A 105 10.92 -13.41 -2.21
CA THR A 105 11.00 -14.29 -3.39
C THR A 105 11.28 -13.52 -4.69
N ALA A 106 10.85 -12.25 -4.78
CA ALA A 106 11.01 -11.45 -5.99
C ALA A 106 12.48 -11.29 -6.44
N PRO A 107 13.47 -11.03 -5.56
CA PRO A 107 14.88 -10.94 -5.97
C PRO A 107 15.44 -12.27 -6.46
N ILE A 108 14.93 -13.40 -5.96
CA ILE A 108 15.36 -14.75 -6.38
C ILE A 108 14.91 -14.98 -7.82
N ILE A 109 13.65 -14.65 -8.13
CA ILE A 109 13.10 -14.77 -9.48
C ILE A 109 13.78 -13.78 -10.42
N PHE A 110 13.93 -12.52 -10.02
CA PHE A 110 14.60 -11.51 -10.83
C PHE A 110 16.07 -11.87 -11.13
N GLY A 111 16.76 -12.48 -10.16
CA GLY A 111 18.13 -12.97 -10.31
C GLY A 111 18.31 -14.10 -11.32
N SER A 112 17.23 -14.72 -11.81
CA SER A 112 17.29 -15.75 -12.87
C SER A 112 17.63 -15.19 -14.26
N GLY A 113 17.51 -13.87 -14.46
CA GLY A 113 17.85 -13.21 -15.72
C GLY A 113 16.78 -13.31 -16.82
N TYR A 114 15.60 -13.87 -16.54
CA TYR A 114 14.51 -13.99 -17.54
C TYR A 114 13.76 -12.69 -17.82
N ALA A 115 13.91 -11.65 -17.00
CA ALA A 115 13.22 -10.37 -17.17
C ALA A 115 14.16 -9.21 -16.86
N THR A 116 14.08 -8.15 -17.66
CA THR A 116 14.78 -6.90 -17.40
C THR A 116 14.10 -6.10 -16.29
N LEU A 117 14.83 -5.16 -15.69
CA LEU A 117 14.27 -4.25 -14.68
C LEU A 117 13.06 -3.47 -15.20
N GLY A 118 13.14 -2.98 -16.45
CA GLY A 118 12.07 -2.21 -17.08
C GLY A 118 10.81 -3.04 -17.31
N GLU A 119 10.95 -4.28 -17.80
CA GLU A 119 9.83 -5.20 -17.98
C GLU A 119 9.15 -5.55 -16.67
N TRP A 120 9.94 -5.81 -15.62
CA TRP A 120 9.40 -6.12 -14.29
C TRP A 120 8.57 -4.95 -13.75
N TRP A 121 9.10 -3.74 -13.78
CA TRP A 121 8.43 -2.57 -13.20
C TRP A 121 7.21 -2.15 -14.01
N LYS A 122 7.29 -2.22 -15.35
CA LYS A 122 6.14 -1.95 -16.21
C LYS A 122 5.01 -2.95 -15.97
N THR A 123 5.36 -4.24 -15.91
CA THR A 123 4.39 -5.31 -15.64
C THR A 123 3.81 -5.18 -14.24
N GLY A 124 4.65 -4.90 -13.23
CA GLY A 124 4.24 -4.70 -11.84
C GLY A 124 3.24 -3.55 -11.69
N PHE A 125 3.49 -2.40 -12.33
CA PHE A 125 2.56 -1.27 -12.33
C PHE A 125 1.24 -1.59 -13.03
N ILE A 126 1.27 -2.26 -14.19
CA ILE A 126 0.03 -2.68 -14.88
C ILE A 126 -0.76 -3.63 -14.00
N MET A 127 -0.09 -4.61 -13.38
CA MET A 127 -0.73 -5.58 -12.49
C MET A 127 -1.29 -4.93 -11.23
N SER A 128 -0.64 -3.91 -10.66
CA SER A 128 -1.20 -3.21 -9.50
C SER A 128 -2.51 -2.51 -9.83
N VAL A 129 -2.62 -1.88 -11.01
CA VAL A 129 -3.86 -1.25 -11.47
C VAL A 129 -4.95 -2.30 -11.72
N VAL A 130 -4.64 -3.38 -12.42
CA VAL A 130 -5.59 -4.47 -12.69
C VAL A 130 -6.11 -5.07 -11.38
N ASN A 131 -5.22 -5.37 -10.44
CA ASN A 131 -5.58 -5.91 -9.13
C ASN A 131 -6.46 -4.95 -8.33
N LEU A 132 -6.11 -3.65 -8.30
CA LEU A 132 -6.92 -2.64 -7.63
C LEU A 132 -8.32 -2.53 -8.25
N LEU A 133 -8.44 -2.59 -9.58
CA LEU A 133 -9.74 -2.55 -10.25
C LEU A 133 -10.59 -3.78 -9.95
N ILE A 134 -10.01 -4.98 -10.07
CA ILE A 134 -10.67 -6.25 -9.73
C ILE A 134 -11.19 -6.17 -8.30
N TRP A 135 -10.34 -5.72 -7.38
CA TRP A 135 -10.65 -5.69 -5.97
C TRP A 135 -11.68 -4.60 -5.63
N ALA A 136 -11.59 -3.40 -6.22
CA ALA A 136 -12.56 -2.33 -6.01
C ALA A 136 -13.95 -2.69 -6.57
N LEU A 137 -14.01 -3.32 -7.74
CA LEU A 137 -15.26 -3.67 -8.40
C LEU A 137 -15.86 -4.96 -7.82
N ILE A 138 -15.15 -6.07 -7.93
CA ILE A 138 -15.65 -7.39 -7.51
C ILE A 138 -15.67 -7.48 -5.99
N GLY A 139 -14.60 -7.03 -5.31
CA GLY A 139 -14.55 -6.99 -3.85
C GLY A 139 -15.58 -6.02 -3.26
N GLY A 140 -15.74 -4.84 -3.86
CA GLY A 140 -16.77 -3.87 -3.46
C GLY A 140 -18.19 -4.44 -3.54
N VAL A 141 -18.52 -5.12 -4.64
CA VAL A 141 -19.83 -5.81 -4.82
C VAL A 141 -19.99 -6.94 -3.81
N TRP A 142 -18.95 -7.75 -3.60
CA TRP A 142 -18.97 -8.86 -2.64
C TRP A 142 -19.21 -8.37 -1.20
N TRP A 143 -18.55 -7.29 -0.80
CA TRP A 143 -18.70 -6.72 0.54
C TRP A 143 -20.04 -6.05 0.76
N LYS A 144 -20.62 -5.44 -0.28
CA LYS A 144 -21.98 -4.96 -0.25
C LYS A 144 -22.97 -6.11 -0.06
N TRP A 145 -22.75 -7.24 -0.73
CA TRP A 145 -23.57 -8.43 -0.55
C TRP A 145 -23.46 -9.02 0.87
N LEU A 146 -22.29 -8.95 1.49
CA LEU A 146 -22.07 -9.35 2.88
C LEU A 146 -22.56 -8.34 3.92
N GLY A 147 -23.02 -7.15 3.51
CA GLY A 147 -23.51 -6.10 4.40
C GLY A 147 -22.41 -5.33 5.14
N TYR A 148 -21.19 -5.29 4.62
CA TYR A 148 -20.09 -4.52 5.21
C TYR A 148 -20.14 -3.01 4.90
N TRP A 149 -21.01 -2.61 3.96
CA TRP A 149 -21.45 -1.23 3.73
C TRP A 149 -22.67 -1.19 2.79
#